data_AF-A0A938HRE4-F1
#
_entry.id   AF-A0A938HRE4-F1
#
_cell.length_a   1.000
_cell.length_b   1.000
_cell.length_c   1.000
_cell.angle_alpha   90.00
_cell.angle_beta   90.00
_cell.angle_gamma   90.00
#
_symmetry.space_group_name_H-M   'P 1'
#
loop_
_entity.id
_entity.type
_entity.pdbx_description
1 polymer ?
#
loop_
_entity_poly.entity_id
_entity_poly.type
_entity_poly.pdbx_seq_one_letter_code
_entity_poly.pdbx_strand_id
1 'polypeptide(L)'
;MQYGTALAEEVTGDDAVLSSELMTWKEGSNERRTIIGSGGTGGDAAFSGAAARYADFAIFGNVVMLCEGTDSAHSLERCRALIAAVQGAD
;
A
#
# COMPACT_ATOMS: atom_id res chain seq x y z
N MET A 1 4.26 -4.13 22.43
CA MET A 1 5.16 -3.93 21.27
C MET A 1 4.46 -4.49 20.04
N GLN A 2 3.82 -3.63 19.25
CA GLN A 2 3.15 -4.02 18.00
C GLN A 2 3.30 -2.94 16.91
N TYR A 3 4.28 -2.04 17.07
CA TYR A 3 4.38 -0.79 16.30
C TYR A 3 4.41 -1.02 14.78
N GLY A 4 5.07 -2.08 14.30
CA GLY A 4 5.14 -2.35 12.85
C GLY A 4 3.78 -2.70 12.22
N THR A 5 2.96 -3.50 12.91
CA THR A 5 1.63 -3.91 12.41
C THR A 5 0.67 -2.73 12.37
N ALA A 6 0.61 -1.96 13.46
CA ALA A 6 -0.27 -0.78 13.52
C ALA A 6 0.10 0.27 12.45
N LEU A 7 1.40 0.45 12.16
CA LEU A 7 1.86 1.34 11.08
C LEU A 7 1.53 0.78 9.69
N ALA A 8 1.50 -0.55 9.51
CA ALA A 8 1.09 -1.14 8.25
C ALA A 8 -0.42 -1.05 8.03
N GLU A 9 -1.22 -1.29 9.06
CA GLU A 9 -2.67 -1.09 9.06
C GLU A 9 -3.03 0.37 8.73
N GLU A 10 -2.29 1.35 9.26
CA GLU A 10 -2.51 2.78 8.96
C GLU A 10 -2.37 3.11 7.46
N VAL A 11 -1.50 2.41 6.73
CA VAL A 11 -1.08 2.80 5.37
C VAL A 11 -1.52 1.82 4.28
N THR A 12 -2.35 0.83 4.62
CA THR A 12 -2.83 -0.21 3.69
C THR A 12 -4.35 -0.24 3.59
N GLY A 13 -4.85 -0.76 2.47
CA GLY A 13 -6.27 -0.95 2.24
C GLY A 13 -7.05 0.34 1.94
N ASP A 14 -8.37 0.21 1.90
CA ASP A 14 -9.27 1.30 1.48
C ASP A 14 -9.37 2.43 2.51
N ASP A 15 -9.14 2.11 3.79
CA ASP A 15 -9.18 3.05 4.91
C ASP A 15 -7.81 3.68 5.23
N ALA A 16 -6.82 3.50 4.35
CA ALA A 16 -5.47 4.00 4.57
C ALA A 16 -5.43 5.53 4.76
N VAL A 17 -4.58 5.98 5.68
CA VAL A 17 -4.36 7.40 5.90
C VAL A 17 -3.51 7.97 4.78
N LEU A 18 -4.12 8.76 3.88
CA LEU A 18 -3.43 9.35 2.73
C LEU A 18 -3.00 10.81 2.95
N SER A 19 -3.14 11.37 4.15
CA SER A 19 -2.64 12.72 4.47
C SER A 19 -1.39 12.61 5.32
N SER A 20 -0.31 13.31 4.92
CA SER A 20 0.95 13.32 5.67
C SER A 20 0.83 14.04 7.01
N GLU A 21 -0.18 14.90 7.16
CA GLU A 21 -0.48 15.60 8.41
C GLU A 21 -1.10 14.67 9.46
N LEU A 22 -1.86 13.67 9.00
CA LEU A 22 -2.58 12.71 9.85
C LEU A 22 -1.82 11.40 10.07
N MET A 23 -0.84 11.10 9.22
CA MET A 23 -0.07 9.86 9.26
C MET A 23 0.93 9.86 10.43
N THR A 24 0.99 8.76 11.17
CA THR A 24 1.98 8.55 12.25
C THR A 24 3.37 8.38 11.66
N TRP A 25 3.49 7.60 10.58
CA TRP A 25 4.75 7.41 9.86
C TRP A 25 4.89 8.39 8.70
N LYS A 26 5.59 9.51 8.90
CA LYS A 26 5.67 10.60 7.90
C LYS A 26 6.66 10.35 6.76
N GLU A 27 7.76 9.70 7.07
CA GLU A 27 8.86 9.41 6.12
C GLU A 27 8.32 8.57 4.94
N GLY A 28 8.48 9.04 3.70
CA GLY A 28 8.03 8.30 2.51
C GLY A 28 6.51 8.27 2.30
N SER A 29 5.77 9.20 2.89
CA SER A 29 4.29 9.21 2.86
C SER A 29 3.69 9.41 1.46
N ASN A 30 4.41 10.03 0.52
CA ASN A 30 3.96 10.17 -0.86
C ASN A 30 4.15 8.89 -1.66
N GLU A 31 5.23 8.15 -1.41
CA GLU A 31 5.61 6.91 -2.07
C GLU A 31 4.62 5.78 -1.75
N ARG A 32 3.95 5.86 -0.60
CA ARG A 32 2.88 4.94 -0.19
C ARG A 32 1.52 5.22 -0.82
N ARG A 33 1.42 6.20 -1.72
CA ARG A 33 0.19 6.57 -2.41
C ARG A 33 0.32 6.29 -3.90
N THR A 34 -0.81 6.01 -4.53
CA THR A 34 -0.94 6.00 -5.98
C THR A 34 -1.92 7.08 -6.40
N ILE A 35 -1.62 7.78 -7.49
CA ILE A 35 -2.54 8.75 -8.09
C ILE A 35 -3.51 7.96 -8.95
N ILE A 36 -4.80 8.04 -8.63
CA ILE A 36 -5.87 7.48 -9.45
C ILE A 36 -6.42 8.60 -10.35
N GLY A 37 -6.21 8.45 -11.66
CA GLY A 37 -6.69 9.38 -12.67
C GLY A 37 -8.17 9.18 -12.98
N SER A 38 -8.92 10.28 -13.10
CA SER A 38 -10.29 10.29 -13.60
C SER A 38 -10.32 9.96 -15.10
N GLY A 39 -10.86 8.81 -15.47
CA GLY A 39 -11.16 8.43 -16.86
C GLY A 39 -12.37 9.17 -17.43
N GLY A 40 -12.31 10.51 -17.51
CA GLY A 40 -13.38 11.34 -18.06
C GLY A 40 -12.97 12.04 -19.36
N THR A 41 -13.55 11.63 -20.49
CA THR A 41 -13.54 12.41 -21.73
C THR A 41 -14.59 13.52 -21.62
N GLY A 42 -14.22 14.67 -21.07
CA GLY A 42 -15.11 15.85 -20.98
C GLY A 42 -14.50 16.93 -20.09
N GLY A 43 -14.75 18.20 -20.43
CA GLY A 43 -14.08 19.40 -19.90
C GLY A 43 -14.15 19.68 -18.39
N ASP A 44 -14.63 18.73 -17.57
CA ASP A 44 -14.73 18.80 -16.11
C ASP A 44 -14.03 17.63 -15.38
N ALA A 45 -13.24 16.80 -16.09
CA ALA A 45 -12.56 15.64 -15.53
C ALA A 45 -11.25 15.99 -14.80
N ALA A 46 -11.33 16.68 -13.66
CA ALA A 46 -10.16 16.97 -12.82
C ALA A 46 -10.43 16.66 -11.34
N PHE A 47 -10.76 15.41 -11.02
CA PHE A 47 -10.55 14.85 -9.68
C PHE A 47 -9.49 13.76 -9.79
N SER A 48 -8.23 14.14 -9.63
CA SER A 48 -7.17 13.19 -9.29
C SER A 48 -7.35 12.78 -7.83
N GLY A 49 -7.85 11.57 -7.60
CA GLY A 49 -7.85 10.98 -6.26
C GLY A 49 -6.47 10.43 -5.91
N ALA A 50 -6.23 10.20 -4.62
CA ALA A 50 -5.14 9.34 -4.17
C ALA A 50 -5.76 8.07 -3.58
N ALA A 51 -5.09 6.94 -3.76
CA ALA A 51 -5.40 5.68 -3.09
C ALA A 51 -4.13 5.15 -2.40
N ALA A 52 -4.30 4.20 -1.48
CA ALA A 52 -3.18 3.44 -0.95
C ALA A 52 -2.46 2.74 -2.11
N ARG A 53 -1.13 2.79 -2.14
CA ARG A 53 -0.34 1.99 -3.08
C ARG A 53 -0.37 0.50 -2.71
N TYR A 54 -0.58 0.23 -1.43
CA TYR A 54 -0.51 -1.10 -0.84
C TYR A 54 -1.90 -1.50 -0.36
N ALA A 55 -2.51 -2.50 -0.98
CA ALA A 55 -3.84 -2.95 -0.59
C ALA A 55 -3.82 -3.83 0.67
N ASP A 56 -2.68 -4.43 1.01
CA ASP A 56 -2.52 -5.25 2.21
C ASP A 56 -1.03 -5.33 2.61
N PHE A 57 -0.73 -6.02 3.70
CA PHE A 57 0.64 -6.31 4.14
C PHE A 57 0.78 -7.76 4.60
N ALA A 58 2.02 -8.24 4.63
CA ALA A 58 2.37 -9.55 5.15
C ALA A 58 3.47 -9.43 6.21
N ILE A 59 3.45 -10.35 7.18
CA ILE A 59 4.52 -10.50 8.16
C ILE A 59 5.30 -11.75 7.82
N PHE A 60 6.59 -11.60 7.53
CA PHE A 60 7.51 -12.69 7.26
C PHE A 60 8.67 -12.65 8.25
N GLY A 61 8.70 -13.61 9.18
CA GLY A 61 9.61 -13.58 10.33
C GLY A 61 9.33 -12.34 11.19
N ASN A 62 10.31 -11.45 11.28
CA ASN A 62 10.22 -10.17 12.00
C ASN A 62 10.10 -8.95 11.06
N VAL A 63 9.86 -9.16 9.77
CA VAL A 63 9.72 -8.11 8.76
C VAL A 63 8.25 -7.91 8.41
N VAL A 64 7.81 -6.64 8.44
CA VAL A 64 6.50 -6.22 7.92
C VAL A 64 6.70 -5.74 6.49
N MET A 65 6.01 -6.36 5.54
CA MET A 65 6.12 -6.07 4.11
C MET A 65 4.80 -5.49 3.61
N LEU A 66 4.84 -4.26 3.12
CA LEU A 66 3.70 -3.67 2.42
C LEU A 66 3.58 -4.26 1.03
N CYS A 67 2.41 -4.76 0.68
CA CYS A 67 2.19 -5.52 -0.54
C CYS A 67 1.50 -4.65 -1.58
N GLU A 68 2.18 -4.36 -2.70
CA GLU A 68 1.63 -3.47 -3.72
C GLU A 68 0.51 -4.20 -4.48
N GLY A 69 -0.65 -3.57 -4.64
CA GLY A 69 -1.76 -4.17 -5.36
C GLY A 69 -2.99 -3.29 -5.37
N THR A 70 -3.92 -3.62 -6.26
CA THR A 70 -5.23 -2.95 -6.39
C THR A 70 -6.26 -3.45 -5.40
N ASP A 71 -6.04 -4.65 -4.86
CA ASP A 71 -6.88 -5.33 -3.88
C ASP A 71 -6.00 -6.30 -3.06
N SER A 72 -6.54 -6.79 -1.94
CA SER A 72 -5.82 -7.65 -0.99
C SER A 72 -5.33 -8.96 -1.63
N ALA A 73 -6.09 -9.56 -2.55
CA ALA A 73 -5.68 -10.82 -3.17
C ALA A 73 -4.45 -10.64 -4.06
N HIS A 74 -4.50 -9.64 -4.94
CA HIS A 74 -3.40 -9.30 -5.84
C HIS A 74 -2.17 -8.79 -5.07
N SER A 75 -2.35 -7.97 -4.03
CA SER A 75 -1.23 -7.52 -3.23
C SER A 75 -0.51 -8.68 -2.54
N LEU A 76 -1.25 -9.55 -1.85
CA LEU A 76 -0.68 -10.69 -1.14
C LEU A 76 -0.02 -11.70 -2.08
N GLU A 77 -0.51 -11.87 -3.30
CA GLU A 77 0.17 -12.67 -4.34
C GLU A 77 1.58 -12.13 -4.63
N ARG A 78 1.75 -10.82 -4.78
CA ARG A 78 3.09 -10.22 -5.01
C ARG A 78 4.03 -10.39 -3.82
N CYS A 79 3.51 -10.24 -2.61
CA CYS A 79 4.30 -10.52 -1.41
C CYS A 79 4.71 -12.00 -1.32
N ARG A 80 3.83 -12.94 -1.68
CA ARG A 80 4.19 -14.37 -1.77
C ARG A 80 5.29 -14.61 -2.80
N ALA A 81 5.19 -14.00 -3.98
CA ALA A 81 6.23 -14.10 -5.01
C ALA A 81 7.58 -13.55 -4.53
N LEU A 82 7.59 -12.42 -3.82
CA LEU A 82 8.81 -11.86 -3.23
C LEU A 82 9.41 -12.79 -2.17
N ILE A 83 8.59 -13.35 -1.27
CA ILE A 83 9.06 -14.30 -0.25
C ILE A 83 9.70 -15.52 -0.91
N ALA A 84 9.05 -16.10 -1.93
CA ALA A 84 9.57 -17.25 -2.65
C ALA A 84 10.94 -16.96 -3.29
N ALA A 85 11.07 -15.81 -3.96
CA ALA A 85 12.32 -15.37 -4.56
C ALA A 85 13.45 -15.17 -3.54
N VAL A 86 13.14 -14.60 -2.37
CA VAL A 86 14.14 -14.38 -1.30
C VAL A 86 14.53 -15.69 -0.60
N GLN A 87 13.64 -16.69 -0.57
CA GLN A 87 13.94 -18.01 -0.02
C GLN A 87 14.74 -18.91 -0.98
N GLY A 88 14.96 -18.50 -2.24
CA GLY A 88 15.62 -19.32 -3.25
C GLY A 88 14.81 -20.55 -3.66
N ALA A 89 13.47 -20.45 -3.56
CA ALA A 89 12.56 -21.47 -4.06
C ALA A 89 12.30 -21.21 -5.55
N ASP A 90 13.23 -21.70 -6.39
CA ASP A 90 13.05 -21.86 -7.85
C ASP A 90 12.54 -23.27 -8.18
#